data_AF-A0A558F0Y5-F1
#
_entry.id   AF-A0A558F0Y5-F1
#
_cell.length_a   1.000
_cell.length_b   1.000
_cell.length_c   1.000
_cell.angle_alpha   90.00
_cell.angle_beta   90.00
_cell.angle_gamma   90.00
#
_symmetry.space_group_name_H-M   'P 1'
#
loop_
_entity.id
_entity.type
_entity.pdbx_description
1 polymer ?
#
loop_
_entity_poly.entity_id
_entity_poly.type
_entity_poly.pdbx_seq_one_letter_code
_entity_poly.pdbx_strand_id
1 'polypeptide(L)'
;MIILSPSQYATANDVLAALTREGSFCLVSSEPGFGLPTCIAYVRSRLAKPIFTIADHPELSGLDLLGQLYHQLHIDVEFQGKNEIPKFVVEIVTLREVSTIFIDHIDIFLGNESARRRTIQQIRSILIALPLVNIVVSGLHSDMSAMLDLQSCSLHFAQTFSLKGFRDFNEYQIFFESILAGYPLTEFANVSLEVLYHQTKGNLGDTILRLFHPVYLYKGKSR
;
A
#
# COMPACT_ATOMS: atom_id res chain seq x y z
N MET A 1 12.71 -6.26 12.21
CA MET A 1 11.49 -7.09 12.23
C MET A 1 10.29 -6.16 12.05
N ILE A 2 9.42 -6.40 11.07
CA ILE A 2 8.20 -5.58 10.89
C ILE A 2 7.19 -6.02 11.95
N ILE A 3 6.74 -5.10 12.80
CA ILE A 3 5.69 -5.33 13.79
C ILE A 3 4.38 -4.86 13.18
N LEU A 4 3.40 -5.76 13.09
CA LEU A 4 2.08 -5.46 12.54
C LEU A 4 1.04 -5.40 13.65
N SER A 5 0.14 -4.43 13.56
CA SER A 5 -1.10 -4.46 14.33
C SER A 5 -1.94 -5.68 13.93
N PRO A 6 -2.85 -6.16 14.79
CA PRO A 6 -3.69 -7.31 14.46
C PRO A 6 -4.48 -7.14 13.15
N SER A 7 -5.03 -5.95 12.89
CA SER A 7 -5.72 -5.68 11.61
C SER A 7 -4.77 -5.70 10.42
N GLN A 8 -3.55 -5.13 10.55
CA GLN A 8 -2.54 -5.20 9.49
C GLN A 8 -2.11 -6.65 9.21
N TYR A 9 -1.95 -7.45 10.26
CA TYR A 9 -1.57 -8.86 10.12
C TYR A 9 -2.66 -9.66 9.41
N ALA A 10 -3.92 -9.47 9.78
CA ALA A 10 -5.06 -10.12 9.12
C ALA A 10 -5.13 -9.73 7.64
N THR A 11 -5.16 -8.44 7.32
CA THR A 11 -5.22 -7.95 5.94
C THR A 11 -4.02 -8.41 5.11
N ALA A 12 -2.80 -8.39 5.67
CA ALA A 12 -1.63 -8.85 4.95
C ALA A 12 -1.71 -10.34 4.61
N ASN A 13 -2.20 -11.18 5.52
CA ASN A 13 -2.37 -12.61 5.25
C ASN A 13 -3.46 -12.88 4.22
N ASP A 14 -4.56 -12.13 4.24
CA ASP A 14 -5.61 -12.25 3.22
C ASP A 14 -5.08 -11.88 1.82
N VAL A 15 -4.29 -10.81 1.72
CA VAL A 15 -3.61 -10.42 0.47
C VAL A 15 -2.63 -11.51 0.04
N LEU A 16 -1.78 -12.02 0.95
CA LEU A 16 -0.84 -13.09 0.64
C LEU A 16 -1.56 -14.36 0.16
N ALA A 17 -2.69 -14.72 0.77
CA ALA A 17 -3.51 -15.83 0.34
C ALA A 17 -4.04 -15.63 -1.08
N ALA A 18 -4.49 -14.42 -1.44
CA ALA A 18 -4.91 -14.10 -2.81
C ALA A 18 -3.76 -14.21 -3.82
N LEU A 19 -2.55 -13.79 -3.44
CA LEU A 19 -1.36 -13.82 -4.29
C LEU A 19 -0.79 -15.23 -4.55
N THR A 20 -1.34 -16.27 -3.90
CA THR A 20 -1.00 -17.68 -4.20
C THR A 20 -1.48 -18.13 -5.58
N ARG A 21 -2.49 -17.44 -6.14
CA ARG A 21 -2.97 -17.66 -7.51
C ARG A 21 -2.20 -16.76 -8.46
N GLU A 22 -1.77 -17.29 -9.60
CA GLU A 22 -1.23 -16.48 -10.68
C GLU A 22 -2.36 -15.65 -11.32
N GLY A 23 -2.02 -14.44 -11.76
CA GLY A 23 -2.99 -13.49 -12.29
C GLY A 23 -3.98 -12.96 -11.25
N SER A 24 -3.57 -12.73 -10.01
CA SER A 24 -4.40 -12.04 -9.02
C SER A 24 -4.33 -10.52 -9.15
N PHE A 25 -5.48 -9.84 -9.04
CA PHE A 25 -5.55 -8.37 -8.99
C PHE A 25 -6.12 -7.93 -7.65
N CYS A 26 -5.27 -7.35 -6.80
CA CYS A 26 -5.64 -6.97 -5.43
C CYS A 26 -5.70 -5.45 -5.31
N LEU A 27 -6.86 -4.92 -4.92
CA LEU A 27 -7.01 -3.54 -4.48
C LEU A 27 -6.94 -3.51 -2.95
N VAL A 28 -5.95 -2.83 -2.38
CA VAL A 28 -5.77 -2.72 -0.93
C VAL A 28 -5.93 -1.28 -0.49
N SER A 29 -7.02 -1.00 0.21
CA SER A 29 -7.38 0.34 0.63
C SER A 29 -7.16 0.55 2.13
N SER A 30 -6.87 1.77 2.55
CA SER A 30 -6.90 2.14 3.98
C SER A 30 -7.34 3.58 4.22
N GLU A 31 -7.70 3.91 5.46
CA GLU A 31 -7.76 5.30 5.91
C GLU A 31 -6.36 5.81 6.28
N PRO A 32 -6.09 7.12 6.22
CA PRO A 32 -4.81 7.68 6.63
C PRO A 32 -4.44 7.28 8.06
N GLY A 33 -3.19 6.86 8.27
CA GLY A 33 -2.65 6.56 9.60
C GLY A 33 -2.92 5.13 10.10
N PHE A 34 -3.60 4.24 9.35
CA PHE A 34 -3.73 2.83 9.75
C PHE A 34 -2.53 1.95 9.34
N GLY A 35 -1.50 2.55 8.73
CA GLY A 35 -0.22 1.89 8.43
C GLY A 35 -0.27 0.95 7.22
N LEU A 36 -0.99 1.34 6.18
CA LEU A 36 -0.99 0.66 4.88
C LEU A 36 0.43 0.41 4.32
N PRO A 37 1.39 1.36 4.38
CA PRO A 37 2.75 1.11 3.90
C PRO A 37 3.44 -0.04 4.64
N THR A 38 3.27 -0.11 5.96
CA THR A 38 3.81 -1.18 6.81
C THR A 38 3.19 -2.54 6.45
N CYS A 39 1.87 -2.56 6.23
CA CYS A 39 1.15 -3.75 5.79
C CYS A 39 1.66 -4.26 4.44
N ILE A 40 1.77 -3.39 3.44
CA ILE A 40 2.23 -3.78 2.09
C ILE A 40 3.71 -4.16 2.08
N ALA A 41 4.56 -3.47 2.86
CA ALA A 41 5.96 -3.84 3.03
C ALA A 41 6.10 -5.25 3.63
N TYR A 42 5.25 -5.62 4.58
CA TYR A 42 5.21 -6.98 5.11
C TYR A 42 4.79 -8.00 4.05
N VAL A 43 3.73 -7.74 3.28
CA VAL A 43 3.31 -8.61 2.16
C VAL A 43 4.48 -8.82 1.20
N ARG A 44 5.14 -7.75 0.75
CA ARG A 44 6.32 -7.80 -0.12
C ARG A 44 7.44 -8.66 0.48
N SER A 45 7.74 -8.47 1.76
CA SER A 45 8.81 -9.22 2.45
C SER A 45 8.58 -10.74 2.53
N ARG A 46 7.35 -11.20 2.30
CA ARG A 46 6.97 -12.63 2.33
C ARG A 46 6.96 -13.28 0.96
N LEU A 47 7.09 -12.51 -0.12
CA LEU A 47 7.16 -13.04 -1.48
C LEU A 47 8.60 -13.43 -1.80
N ALA A 48 8.80 -14.67 -2.24
CA ALA A 48 10.12 -15.20 -2.59
C ALA A 48 10.51 -14.94 -4.06
N LYS A 49 9.52 -14.69 -4.93
CA LYS A 49 9.73 -14.45 -6.35
C LYS A 49 10.04 -12.97 -6.63
N PRO A 50 10.70 -12.65 -7.77
CA PRO A 50 10.99 -11.26 -8.15
C PRO A 50 9.72 -10.39 -8.18
N ILE A 51 9.83 -9.20 -7.59
CA ILE A 51 8.76 -8.20 -7.52
C ILE A 51 9.22 -6.88 -8.10
N PHE A 52 8.29 -6.11 -8.66
CA PHE A 52 8.50 -4.69 -8.95
C PHE A 52 7.62 -3.81 -8.09
N THR A 53 8.07 -2.57 -7.88
CA THR A 53 7.33 -1.57 -7.13
C THR A 53 7.32 -0.27 -7.92
N ILE A 54 6.12 0.24 -8.15
CA ILE A 54 5.82 1.57 -8.66
C ILE A 54 5.34 2.37 -7.46
N ALA A 55 6.04 3.44 -7.11
CA ALA A 55 5.78 4.22 -5.91
C ALA A 55 6.31 5.64 -6.07
N ASP A 56 5.95 6.53 -5.15
CA ASP A 56 6.53 7.86 -5.13
C ASP A 56 8.05 7.79 -4.95
N HIS A 57 8.77 8.40 -5.88
CA HIS A 57 10.23 8.52 -5.83
C HIS A 57 10.61 9.89 -6.37
N PRO A 58 11.42 10.69 -5.65
CA PRO A 58 11.77 12.05 -6.07
C PRO A 58 12.34 12.12 -7.50
N GLU A 59 13.16 11.14 -7.88
CA GLU A 59 13.78 11.06 -9.22
C GLU A 59 12.76 10.71 -10.33
N LEU A 60 11.62 10.14 -9.97
CA LEU A 60 10.55 9.77 -10.88
C LEU A 60 9.38 10.77 -10.84
N SER A 61 9.56 11.88 -10.11
CA SER A 61 8.57 12.95 -10.03
C SER A 61 8.30 13.52 -11.43
N GLY A 62 7.04 13.48 -11.84
CA GLY A 62 6.60 13.93 -13.17
C GLY A 62 6.40 12.80 -14.19
N LEU A 63 6.84 11.57 -13.90
CA LEU A 63 6.47 10.40 -14.70
C LEU A 63 5.06 9.93 -14.33
N ASP A 64 4.31 9.46 -15.32
CA ASP A 64 3.07 8.72 -15.07
C ASP A 64 3.35 7.26 -14.67
N LEU A 65 2.29 6.51 -14.38
CA LEU A 65 2.41 5.14 -13.86
C LEU A 65 3.17 4.23 -14.83
N LEU A 66 2.93 4.35 -16.14
CA LEU A 66 3.67 3.56 -17.13
C LEU A 66 5.11 4.05 -17.28
N GLY A 67 5.38 5.35 -17.22
CA GLY A 67 6.75 5.87 -17.22
C GLY A 67 7.57 5.30 -16.06
N GLN A 68 6.96 5.19 -14.87
CA GLN A 68 7.61 4.53 -13.73
C GLN A 68 7.82 3.02 -13.92
N LEU A 69 6.85 2.32 -14.52
CA LEU A 69 7.02 0.90 -14.88
C LEU A 69 8.22 0.71 -15.82
N TYR A 70 8.36 1.57 -16.84
CA TYR A 70 9.44 1.49 -17.83
C TYR A 70 10.79 1.78 -17.19
N HIS A 71 10.84 2.76 -16.29
CA HIS A 71 12.02 3.04 -15.50
C HIS A 71 12.47 1.80 -14.68
N GLN A 72 11.54 1.11 -13.99
CA GLN A 72 11.85 -0.12 -13.25
C GLN A 72 12.35 -1.25 -14.16
N LEU A 73 11.90 -1.27 -15.41
CA LEU A 73 12.36 -2.22 -16.43
C LEU A 73 13.67 -1.81 -17.09
N HIS A 74 14.22 -0.64 -16.79
CA HIS A 74 15.36 -0.03 -17.48
C HIS A 74 15.10 0.15 -18.98
N ILE A 75 13.89 0.58 -19.31
CA ILE A 75 13.44 0.92 -20.67
C ILE A 75 13.26 2.43 -20.73
N ASP A 76 13.78 3.06 -21.78
CA ASP A 76 13.57 4.49 -21.99
C ASP A 76 12.08 4.79 -22.21
N VAL A 77 11.61 5.90 -21.65
CA VAL A 77 10.21 6.33 -21.72
C VAL A 77 9.79 6.64 -23.17
N GLU A 78 10.73 6.93 -24.08
CA GLU A 78 10.43 7.13 -25.49
C GLU A 78 9.78 5.91 -26.17
N PHE A 79 10.03 4.71 -25.63
CA PHE A 79 9.42 3.47 -26.12
C PHE A 79 8.03 3.19 -25.54
N GLN A 80 7.50 4.10 -24.72
CA GLN A 80 6.18 3.97 -24.12
C GLN A 80 5.09 3.99 -25.19
N GLY A 81 4.36 2.86 -25.31
CA GLY A 81 3.20 2.78 -26.18
C GLY A 81 2.09 3.74 -25.72
N LYS A 82 1.40 4.37 -26.68
CA LYS A 82 0.32 5.34 -26.37
C LYS A 82 -0.91 4.69 -25.73
N ASN A 83 -1.25 3.48 -26.15
CA ASN A 83 -2.50 2.80 -25.77
C ASN A 83 -2.30 1.36 -25.28
N GLU A 84 -1.16 0.75 -25.56
CA GLU A 84 -0.86 -0.64 -25.27
C GLU A 84 0.56 -0.81 -24.74
N ILE A 85 0.78 -1.88 -23.99
CA ILE A 85 2.13 -2.28 -23.58
C ILE A 85 2.77 -3.04 -24.74
N PRO A 86 3.92 -2.57 -25.28
CA PRO A 86 4.63 -3.27 -26.33
C PRO A 86 5.05 -4.68 -25.92
N LYS A 87 5.07 -5.60 -26.90
CA LYS A 87 5.39 -7.02 -26.66
C LYS A 87 6.74 -7.25 -25.99
N PHE A 88 7.76 -6.47 -26.35
CA PHE A 88 9.09 -6.62 -25.74
C PHE A 88 9.08 -6.31 -24.24
N VAL A 89 8.17 -5.44 -23.76
CA VAL A 89 8.01 -5.17 -22.32
C VAL A 89 7.48 -6.41 -21.61
N VAL A 90 6.49 -7.10 -22.22
CA VAL A 90 5.95 -8.36 -21.72
C VAL A 90 7.02 -9.45 -21.69
N GLU A 91 7.85 -9.53 -22.73
CA GLU A 91 8.98 -10.47 -22.80
C GLU A 91 10.00 -10.19 -21.69
N ILE A 92 10.38 -8.93 -21.43
CA ILE A 92 11.30 -8.56 -20.35
C ILE A 92 10.74 -8.95 -18.98
N VAL A 93 9.47 -8.64 -18.71
CA VAL A 93 8.79 -9.02 -17.46
C VAL A 93 8.83 -10.54 -17.26
N THR A 94 8.57 -11.29 -18.34
CA THR A 94 8.58 -12.75 -18.33
C THR A 94 10.00 -13.30 -18.09
N LEU A 95 11.00 -12.78 -18.80
CA LEU A 95 12.41 -13.19 -18.68
C LEU A 95 12.99 -12.89 -17.29
N ARG A 96 12.50 -11.83 -16.63
CA ARG A 96 12.87 -11.49 -15.25
C ARG A 96 12.07 -12.27 -14.20
N GLU A 97 11.20 -13.18 -14.63
CA GLU A 97 10.35 -14.02 -13.77
C GLU A 97 9.55 -13.21 -12.74
N VAL A 98 9.11 -12.01 -13.13
CA VAL A 98 8.42 -11.10 -12.22
C VAL A 98 7.05 -11.67 -11.90
N SER A 99 6.84 -12.02 -10.63
CA SER A 99 5.58 -12.60 -10.19
C SER A 99 4.55 -11.56 -9.81
N THR A 100 5.00 -10.39 -9.34
CA THR A 100 4.10 -9.40 -8.74
C THR A 100 4.60 -7.97 -8.97
N ILE A 101 3.69 -7.10 -9.38
CA ILE A 101 3.91 -5.66 -9.48
C ILE A 101 3.06 -4.98 -8.41
N PHE A 102 3.72 -4.25 -7.53
CA PHE A 102 3.10 -3.39 -6.53
C PHE A 102 3.01 -1.96 -7.09
N ILE A 103 1.83 -1.37 -7.00
CA ILE A 103 1.56 0.03 -7.28
C ILE A 103 1.16 0.66 -5.95
N ASP A 104 2.13 1.26 -5.28
CA ASP A 104 1.97 1.83 -3.96
C ASP A 104 1.51 3.28 -4.02
N HIS A 105 0.63 3.66 -3.10
CA HIS A 105 0.11 5.03 -2.99
C HIS A 105 -0.48 5.55 -4.29
N ILE A 106 -1.43 4.82 -4.86
CA ILE A 106 -2.00 5.15 -6.16
C ILE A 106 -2.57 6.57 -6.23
N ASP A 107 -2.95 7.15 -5.09
CA ASP A 107 -3.39 8.53 -4.92
C ASP A 107 -2.43 9.56 -5.55
N ILE A 108 -1.11 9.30 -5.59
CA ILE A 108 -0.13 10.20 -6.22
C ILE A 108 -0.36 10.36 -7.73
N PHE A 109 -0.98 9.35 -8.38
CA PHE A 109 -1.28 9.36 -9.82
C PHE A 109 -2.71 9.80 -10.13
N LEU A 110 -3.51 10.15 -9.11
CA LEU A 110 -4.94 10.47 -9.26
C LEU A 110 -5.26 11.95 -9.01
N GLY A 111 -4.25 12.82 -8.94
CA GLY A 111 -4.39 14.21 -8.48
C GLY A 111 -5.42 15.09 -9.21
N ASN A 112 -5.89 14.73 -10.40
CA ASN A 112 -7.02 15.36 -11.08
C ASN A 112 -7.76 14.35 -11.98
N GLU A 113 -8.93 14.72 -12.52
CA GLU A 113 -9.75 13.84 -13.35
C GLU A 113 -9.05 13.32 -14.63
N SER A 114 -8.20 14.14 -15.25
CA SER A 114 -7.43 13.71 -16.42
C SER A 114 -6.36 12.68 -16.04
N ALA A 115 -5.64 12.92 -14.94
CA ALA A 115 -4.67 11.98 -14.38
C ALA A 115 -5.36 10.67 -13.97
N ARG A 116 -6.50 10.76 -13.25
CA ARG A 116 -7.34 9.62 -12.85
C ARG A 116 -7.69 8.73 -14.04
N ARG A 117 -8.25 9.29 -15.12
CA ARG A 117 -8.62 8.52 -16.32
C ARG A 117 -7.40 7.86 -16.98
N ARG A 118 -6.28 8.59 -17.06
CA ARG A 118 -5.03 8.07 -17.62
C ARG A 118 -4.51 6.89 -16.80
N THR A 119 -4.41 7.05 -15.49
CA THR A 119 -3.92 6.03 -14.55
C THR A 119 -4.79 4.77 -14.60
N ILE A 120 -6.11 4.90 -14.60
CA ILE A 120 -7.03 3.76 -14.76
C ILE A 120 -6.80 3.05 -16.09
N GLN A 121 -6.67 3.80 -17.19
CA GLN A 121 -6.40 3.23 -18.51
C GLN A 121 -5.02 2.53 -18.54
N GLN A 122 -4.01 3.08 -17.88
CA GLN A 122 -2.68 2.49 -17.78
C GLN A 122 -2.69 1.18 -16.99
N ILE A 123 -3.38 1.13 -15.85
CA ILE A 123 -3.57 -0.12 -15.09
C ILE A 123 -4.31 -1.14 -15.95
N ARG A 124 -5.35 -0.73 -16.69
CA ARG A 124 -6.06 -1.62 -17.62
C ARG A 124 -5.10 -2.21 -18.67
N SER A 125 -4.24 -1.39 -19.29
CA SER A 125 -3.25 -1.87 -20.25
C SER A 125 -2.25 -2.85 -19.63
N ILE A 126 -1.84 -2.63 -18.36
CA ILE A 126 -1.00 -3.58 -17.61
C ILE A 126 -1.72 -4.92 -17.39
N LEU A 127 -2.96 -4.88 -16.92
CA LEU A 127 -3.75 -6.09 -16.65
C LEU A 127 -3.97 -6.91 -17.93
N ILE A 128 -4.24 -6.25 -19.07
CA ILE A 128 -4.41 -6.95 -20.35
C ILE A 128 -3.10 -7.58 -20.83
N ALA A 129 -1.98 -6.85 -20.73
CA ALA A 129 -0.70 -7.29 -21.27
C ALA A 129 -0.01 -8.35 -20.40
N LEU A 130 -0.27 -8.37 -19.10
CA LEU A 130 0.39 -9.24 -18.12
C LEU A 130 -0.64 -10.12 -17.37
N PRO A 131 -1.37 -11.02 -18.05
CA PRO A 131 -2.49 -11.76 -17.46
C PRO A 131 -2.08 -12.74 -16.34
N LEU A 132 -0.82 -13.16 -16.29
CA LEU A 132 -0.30 -14.10 -15.29
C LEU A 132 0.43 -13.42 -14.13
N VAL A 133 0.77 -12.14 -14.27
CA VAL A 133 1.48 -11.38 -13.24
C VAL A 133 0.47 -10.87 -12.22
N ASN A 134 0.76 -11.06 -10.94
CA ASN A 134 -0.08 -10.51 -9.89
C ASN A 134 0.08 -9.00 -9.81
N ILE A 135 -1.02 -8.26 -9.70
CA ILE A 135 -1.01 -6.80 -9.57
C ILE A 135 -1.62 -6.43 -8.23
N VAL A 136 -0.88 -5.68 -7.42
CA VAL A 136 -1.36 -5.15 -6.13
C VAL A 136 -1.36 -3.64 -6.20
N VAL A 137 -2.53 -3.02 -6.05
CA VAL A 137 -2.66 -1.56 -6.00
C VAL A 137 -3.05 -1.15 -4.60
N SER A 138 -2.26 -0.27 -3.99
CA SER A 138 -2.52 0.23 -2.63
C SER A 138 -2.78 1.74 -2.61
N GLY A 139 -3.66 2.19 -1.71
CA GLY A 139 -3.98 3.61 -1.57
C GLY A 139 -5.17 3.90 -0.65
N LEU A 140 -5.72 5.11 -0.73
CA LEU A 140 -6.81 5.55 0.14
C LEU A 140 -8.17 4.99 -0.27
N HIS A 141 -9.07 4.78 0.70
CA HIS A 141 -10.45 4.31 0.45
C HIS A 141 -11.22 5.16 -0.55
N SER A 142 -11.10 6.49 -0.45
CA SER A 142 -11.76 7.46 -1.35
C SER A 142 -11.45 7.22 -2.82
N ASP A 143 -10.23 6.77 -3.10
CA ASP A 143 -9.69 6.69 -4.45
C ASP A 143 -9.91 5.33 -5.12
N MET A 144 -10.12 4.28 -4.33
CA MET A 144 -10.30 2.92 -4.84
C MET A 144 -11.66 2.70 -5.51
N SER A 145 -12.66 3.53 -5.20
CA SER A 145 -13.98 3.45 -5.83
C SER A 145 -13.90 3.55 -7.36
N ALA A 146 -13.03 4.42 -7.87
CA ALA A 146 -12.81 4.62 -9.30
C ALA A 146 -12.09 3.45 -10.00
N MET A 147 -11.53 2.51 -9.24
CA MET A 147 -10.79 1.35 -9.75
C MET A 147 -11.59 0.05 -9.75
N LEU A 148 -12.78 0.05 -9.14
CA LEU A 148 -13.63 -1.14 -9.08
C LEU A 148 -14.04 -1.63 -10.48
N ASP A 149 -14.17 -0.71 -11.44
CA ASP A 149 -14.48 -1.06 -12.83
C ASP A 149 -13.38 -1.88 -13.52
N LEU A 150 -12.14 -1.85 -13.00
CA LEU A 150 -11.04 -2.65 -13.53
C LEU A 150 -11.22 -4.14 -13.23
N GLN A 151 -12.00 -4.50 -12.22
CA GLN A 151 -12.21 -5.89 -11.80
C GLN A 151 -12.97 -6.72 -12.84
N SER A 152 -13.84 -6.07 -13.61
CA SER A 152 -14.64 -6.72 -14.66
C SER A 152 -13.92 -6.80 -16.01
N CYS A 153 -12.78 -6.10 -16.15
CA CYS A 153 -12.11 -5.89 -17.43
C CYS A 153 -10.87 -6.79 -17.64
N SER A 154 -10.49 -7.58 -16.63
CA SER A 154 -9.25 -8.38 -16.64
C SER A 154 -9.54 -9.87 -16.59
N LEU A 155 -8.63 -10.68 -17.15
CA LEU A 155 -8.58 -12.12 -16.90
C LEU A 155 -8.14 -12.45 -15.46
N HIS A 156 -7.69 -11.44 -14.71
CA HIS A 156 -7.24 -11.57 -13.34
C HIS A 156 -8.36 -11.93 -12.36
N PHE A 157 -8.00 -12.66 -11.30
CA PHE A 157 -8.85 -12.86 -10.14
C PHE A 157 -8.83 -11.61 -9.26
N ALA A 158 -9.83 -10.75 -9.45
CA ALA A 158 -9.93 -9.49 -8.74
C ALA A 158 -10.46 -9.64 -7.30
N GLN A 159 -9.79 -9.02 -6.34
CA GLN A 159 -10.20 -8.97 -4.93
C GLN A 159 -9.92 -7.59 -4.33
N THR A 160 -10.77 -7.17 -3.39
CA THR A 160 -10.61 -5.91 -2.64
C THR A 160 -10.40 -6.21 -1.17
N PHE A 161 -9.43 -5.53 -0.58
CA PHE A 161 -9.10 -5.60 0.83
C PHE A 161 -9.15 -4.20 1.43
N SER A 162 -9.72 -4.09 2.63
CA SER A 162 -9.78 -2.85 3.39
C SER A 162 -9.03 -3.05 4.68
N LEU A 163 -7.91 -2.33 4.84
CA LEU A 163 -7.18 -2.24 6.07
C LEU A 163 -7.91 -1.28 7.02
N LYS A 164 -8.31 -1.83 8.17
CA LYS A 164 -9.04 -1.11 9.21
C LYS A 164 -8.10 -0.71 10.35
N GLY A 165 -8.58 0.18 11.21
CA GLY A 165 -7.93 0.50 12.48
C GLY A 165 -8.14 -0.60 13.52
N PHE A 166 -7.76 -0.33 14.76
CA PHE A 166 -8.06 -1.24 15.87
C PHE A 166 -9.57 -1.41 16.05
N ARG A 167 -10.00 -2.63 16.32
CA ARG A 167 -11.41 -2.99 16.53
C ARG A 167 -11.97 -2.38 17.81
N ASP A 168 -11.18 -2.39 18.87
CA ASP A 168 -11.56 -1.95 20.20
C ASP A 168 -10.32 -1.51 21.00
N PHE A 169 -10.57 -0.91 22.17
CA PHE A 169 -9.51 -0.45 23.07
C PHE A 169 -8.62 -1.59 23.55
N ASN A 170 -9.18 -2.77 23.78
CA ASN A 170 -8.43 -3.92 24.28
C ASN A 170 -7.40 -4.40 23.25
N GLU A 171 -7.77 -4.48 21.96
CA GLU A 171 -6.84 -4.80 20.87
C GLU A 171 -5.73 -3.75 20.75
N TYR A 172 -6.09 -2.47 20.84
CA TYR A 172 -5.14 -1.36 20.85
C TYR A 172 -4.17 -1.46 22.03
N GLN A 173 -4.68 -1.70 23.24
CA GLN A 173 -3.88 -1.77 24.47
C GLN A 173 -2.87 -2.92 24.40
N ILE A 174 -3.33 -4.14 24.07
CA ILE A 174 -2.47 -5.31 23.94
C ILE A 174 -1.34 -5.06 22.93
N PHE A 175 -1.66 -4.45 21.79
CA PHE A 175 -0.67 -4.14 20.76
C PHE A 175 0.40 -3.17 21.27
N PHE A 176 -0.01 -2.04 21.87
CA PHE A 176 0.95 -1.05 22.35
C PHE A 176 1.73 -1.53 23.56
N GLU A 177 1.14 -2.28 24.49
CA GLU A 177 1.87 -2.91 25.59
C GLU A 177 2.94 -3.89 25.08
N SER A 178 2.63 -4.65 24.02
CA SER A 178 3.62 -5.54 23.39
C SER A 178 4.80 -4.79 22.77
N ILE A 179 4.54 -3.61 22.19
CA ILE A 179 5.60 -2.73 21.69
C ILE A 179 6.41 -2.20 22.87
N LEU A 180 5.75 -1.62 23.87
CA LEU A 180 6.40 -1.01 25.04
C LEU A 180 7.25 -1.99 25.83
N ALA A 181 6.83 -3.25 25.94
CA ALA A 181 7.63 -4.30 26.60
C ALA A 181 8.98 -4.56 25.90
N GLY A 182 9.09 -4.23 24.61
CA GLY A 182 10.31 -4.38 23.81
C GLY A 182 11.30 -3.21 23.90
N TYR A 183 10.95 -2.10 24.59
CA TYR A 183 11.76 -0.89 24.66
C TYR A 183 11.94 -0.40 26.11
N PRO A 184 13.03 0.31 26.45
CA PRO A 184 13.24 0.82 27.82
C PRO A 184 12.20 1.89 28.17
N LEU A 185 11.59 1.80 29.35
CA LEU A 185 10.56 2.75 29.87
C LEU A 185 10.98 4.23 29.87
N THR A 186 12.29 4.52 29.77
CA THR A 186 12.83 5.89 29.79
C THR A 186 12.63 6.68 28.50
N GLU A 187 12.24 6.02 27.40
CA GLU A 187 12.04 6.66 26.09
C GLU A 187 10.58 7.06 25.82
N PHE A 188 9.66 6.76 26.75
CA PHE A 188 8.23 6.93 26.51
C PHE A 188 7.62 8.06 27.30
N ALA A 189 6.69 8.75 26.65
CA ALA A 189 5.80 9.65 27.35
C ALA A 189 4.92 8.89 28.35
N ASN A 190 4.91 9.33 29.60
CA ASN A 190 4.03 8.81 30.63
C ASN A 190 2.59 9.28 30.39
N VAL A 191 1.92 8.70 29.40
CA VAL A 191 0.56 9.01 28.97
C VAL A 191 -0.26 7.73 28.98
N SER A 192 -1.46 7.80 29.57
CA SER A 192 -2.40 6.66 29.57
C SER A 192 -2.78 6.26 28.14
N LEU A 193 -2.65 4.97 27.83
CA LEU A 193 -3.07 4.39 26.54
C LEU A 193 -4.58 4.61 26.29
N GLU A 194 -5.40 4.61 27.34
CA GLU A 194 -6.84 4.89 27.24
C GLU A 194 -7.11 6.32 26.77
N VAL A 195 -6.40 7.29 27.33
CA VAL A 195 -6.50 8.70 26.92
C VAL A 195 -6.07 8.86 25.46
N LEU A 196 -4.97 8.21 25.07
CA LEU A 196 -4.50 8.24 23.68
C LEU A 196 -5.51 7.62 22.72
N TYR A 197 -6.05 6.44 23.06
CA TYR A 197 -7.05 5.76 22.24
C TYR A 197 -8.27 6.65 21.98
N HIS A 198 -8.79 7.33 23.00
CA HIS A 198 -9.93 8.25 22.83
C HIS A 198 -9.57 9.49 22.00
N GLN A 199 -8.35 10.01 22.12
CA GLN A 199 -7.90 11.19 21.36
C GLN A 199 -7.63 10.88 19.88
N THR A 200 -7.02 9.73 19.59
CA THR A 200 -6.66 9.32 18.22
C THR A 200 -7.74 8.47 17.56
N LYS A 201 -8.75 8.05 18.33
CA LYS A 201 -9.79 7.11 17.91
C LYS A 201 -9.19 5.81 17.37
N GLY A 202 -8.08 5.35 17.94
CA GLY A 202 -7.37 4.16 17.48
C GLY A 202 -6.60 4.35 16.16
N ASN A 203 -6.32 5.58 15.73
CA ASN A 203 -5.43 5.81 14.60
C ASN A 203 -3.98 5.47 14.98
N LEU A 204 -3.37 4.47 14.31
CA LEU A 204 -2.03 3.99 14.63
C LEU A 204 -0.97 5.08 14.44
N GLY A 205 -0.98 5.77 13.30
CA GLY A 205 -0.02 6.82 12.96
C GLY A 205 -0.06 7.97 13.95
N ASP A 206 -1.24 8.50 14.24
CA ASP A 206 -1.42 9.57 15.23
C ASP A 206 -1.00 9.14 16.63
N THR A 207 -1.24 7.87 16.97
CA THR A 207 -0.84 7.32 18.27
C THR A 207 0.68 7.25 18.39
N ILE A 208 1.37 6.71 17.38
CA ILE A 208 2.83 6.67 17.34
C ILE A 208 3.39 8.10 17.40
N LEU A 209 2.87 9.03 16.62
CA LEU A 209 3.29 10.44 16.68
C LEU A 209 3.15 11.00 18.09
N ARG A 210 2.04 10.75 18.78
CA ARG A 210 1.82 11.23 20.15
C ARG A 210 2.69 10.54 21.19
N LEU A 211 2.96 9.24 21.05
CA LEU A 211 3.81 8.49 21.98
C LEU A 211 5.28 8.90 21.88
N PHE A 212 5.76 9.13 20.66
CA PHE A 212 7.19 9.26 20.37
C PHE A 212 7.65 10.69 20.05
N HIS A 213 6.74 11.64 19.80
CA HIS A 213 7.12 13.00 19.46
C HIS A 213 6.83 14.00 20.60
N PRO A 214 7.87 14.63 21.20
CA PRO A 214 7.73 15.42 22.43
C PRO A 214 6.77 16.61 22.28
N VAL A 215 6.68 17.23 21.10
CA VAL A 215 5.76 18.36 20.84
C VAL A 215 4.28 17.98 20.99
N TYR A 216 3.91 16.73 20.74
CA TYR A 216 2.51 16.30 20.81
C TYR A 216 2.07 15.89 22.22
N LEU A 217 3.03 15.74 23.15
CA LEU A 217 2.77 15.49 24.57
C LEU A 217 2.19 16.70 25.30
N TYR A 218 2.59 17.90 24.89
CA TYR A 218 2.25 19.14 25.59
C TYR A 218 0.98 19.84 25.08
N LYS A 219 0.44 19.43 23.91
CA LYS A 219 -0.80 20.01 23.38
C LYS A 219 -2.08 19.59 24.15
N GLY A 220 -1.98 18.68 25.12
CA GLY A 220 -3.06 18.36 26.06
C GLY A 220 -3.09 19.24 27.32
N LYS A 221 -2.13 20.17 27.49
CA LYS A 221 -2.13 21.16 28.58
C LYS A 221 -2.38 22.56 28.03
N SER A 222 -3.55 22.78 27.44
CA SER A 222 -4.11 24.15 27.39
C SER A 222 -4.48 24.53 28.82
N ARG A 223 -3.80 25.57 29.34
CA ARG A 223 -4.11 26.24 30.60
C ARG A 223 -5.54 26.79 30.59
#